data_AF-A0A5B2XU57-F1
#
_entry.id   AF-A0A5B2XU57-F1
#
_cell.length_a   1.000
_cell.length_b   1.000
_cell.length_c   1.000
_cell.angle_alpha   90.00
_cell.angle_beta   90.00
_cell.angle_gamma   90.00
#
_symmetry.space_group_name_H-M   'P 1'
#
loop_
_entity.id
_entity.type
_entity.pdbx_description
1 polymer ?
#
loop_
_entity_poly.entity_id
_entity_poly.type
_entity_poly.pdbx_seq_one_letter_code
_entity_poly.pdbx_strand_id
1 'polypeptide(L)'
;MCTRIDVRRTSGGLRLFVHPPGASQWTTRLPYPHAENLIAAIRTHRSCTVRTGSDATLAYLPDGSDTEDATLACLTGEPTGDLRNATHQLHLSPTDRRTLSDTLRAHLPDRMTPLDGSTEPSMS
;
A
#
# COMPACT_ATOMS: atom_id res chain seq x y z
N MET A 1 7.80 14.34 12.23
CA MET A 1 7.46 13.12 12.99
C MET A 1 7.29 12.01 11.97
N CYS A 2 8.01 10.89 12.08
CA CYS A 2 8.00 9.84 11.06
C CYS A 2 6.82 8.89 11.27
N THR A 3 6.02 8.72 10.23
CA THR A 3 5.07 7.62 10.13
C THR A 3 5.82 6.29 10.16
N ARG A 4 5.34 5.32 10.93
CA ARG A 4 5.89 3.96 10.92
C ARG A 4 4.82 2.97 10.47
N ILE A 5 5.14 2.16 9.46
CA ILE A 5 4.32 1.02 9.04
C ILE A 5 5.13 -0.26 9.24
N ASP A 6 4.69 -1.12 10.15
CA ASP A 6 5.26 -2.46 10.32
C ASP A 6 4.39 -3.48 9.59
N VAL A 7 5.01 -4.43 8.89
CA VAL A 7 4.33 -5.50 8.16
C VAL A 7 4.71 -6.84 8.77
N ARG A 8 3.71 -7.71 8.97
CA ARG A 8 3.93 -9.08 9.42
C ARG A 8 3.23 -10.07 8.50
N ARG A 9 3.84 -11.24 8.30
CA ARG A 9 3.16 -12.36 7.62
C ARG A 9 2.07 -12.94 8.52
N THR A 10 0.99 -13.36 7.90
CA THR A 10 -0.10 -14.12 8.51
C THR A 10 -0.52 -15.23 7.56
N SER A 11 -1.30 -16.21 8.03
CA SER A 11 -1.84 -17.23 7.14
C SER A 11 -2.66 -16.57 6.02
N GLY A 12 -2.31 -16.82 4.76
CA GLY A 12 -3.02 -16.27 3.59
C GLY A 12 -2.87 -14.75 3.34
N GLY A 13 -1.96 -14.04 4.01
CA GLY A 13 -1.75 -12.63 3.72
C GLY A 13 -0.77 -11.90 4.65
N LEU A 14 -0.84 -10.58 4.61
CA LEU A 14 -0.08 -9.67 5.43
C LEU A 14 -0.96 -8.99 6.48
N ARG A 15 -0.35 -8.60 7.59
CA ARG A 15 -0.95 -7.69 8.56
C ARG A 15 -0.10 -6.43 8.62
N LEU A 16 -0.73 -5.30 8.38
CA LEU A 16 -0.12 -3.98 8.48
C LEU A 16 -0.45 -3.40 9.86
N PHE A 17 0.54 -2.79 10.49
CA PHE A 17 0.42 -2.00 11.71
C PHE A 17 0.85 -0.58 11.38
N VAL A 18 -0.08 0.35 11.41
CA VAL A 18 0.15 1.72 10.98
C VAL A 18 0.16 2.62 12.22
N HIS A 19 1.28 3.33 12.39
CA HIS A 19 1.54 4.23 13.50
C HIS A 19 1.67 5.65 12.95
N PRO A 20 0.54 6.33 12.68
CA PRO A 20 0.56 7.71 12.21
C PRO A 20 0.97 8.66 13.36
N PRO A 21 1.71 9.74 13.07
CA PRO A 21 2.03 10.74 14.08
C PRO A 21 0.77 11.52 14.50
N GLY A 22 0.49 11.57 15.81
CA GLY A 22 -0.64 12.36 16.34
C GLY A 22 -2.03 11.77 16.10
N ALA A 23 -2.13 10.52 15.62
CA ALA A 23 -3.39 9.81 15.44
C ALA A 23 -3.34 8.40 16.04
N SER A 24 -4.49 7.77 16.19
CA SER A 24 -4.59 6.41 16.75
C SER A 24 -3.92 5.39 15.83
N GLN A 25 -3.15 4.48 16.42
CA GLN A 25 -2.64 3.31 15.72
C GLN A 25 -3.81 2.47 15.22
N TRP A 26 -3.65 1.92 14.02
CA TRP A 26 -4.61 0.96 13.47
C TRP A 26 -3.90 -0.21 12.79
N THR A 27 -4.63 -1.29 12.59
CA THR A 27 -4.13 -2.50 11.93
C THR A 27 -5.14 -2.97 10.90
N THR A 28 -4.65 -3.51 9.79
CA THR A 28 -5.49 -4.15 8.79
C THR A 28 -4.85 -5.42 8.25
N ARG A 29 -5.68 -6.34 7.77
CA ARG A 29 -5.25 -7.59 7.14
C ARG A 29 -5.42 -7.48 5.63
N LEU A 30 -4.33 -7.71 4.92
CA LEU A 30 -4.23 -7.61 3.48
C LEU A 30 -3.93 -8.99 2.88
N PRO A 31 -4.89 -9.67 2.23
CA PRO A 31 -4.64 -10.92 1.52
C PRO A 31 -3.52 -10.81 0.50
N TYR A 32 -2.78 -11.88 0.20
CA TYR A 32 -1.62 -11.81 -0.69
C TYR A 32 -1.92 -11.22 -2.10
N PRO A 33 -2.99 -11.63 -2.81
CA PRO A 33 -3.32 -11.02 -4.10
C PRO A 33 -3.59 -9.52 -4.01
N HIS A 34 -4.14 -9.07 -2.88
CA HIS A 34 -4.40 -7.66 -2.62
C HIS A 34 -3.13 -6.90 -2.22
N ALA A 35 -2.19 -7.55 -1.55
CA ALA A 35 -0.87 -6.99 -1.30
C ALA A 35 -0.09 -6.77 -2.60
N GLU A 36 -0.15 -7.73 -3.54
CA GLU A 36 0.44 -7.60 -4.87
C GLU A 36 -0.18 -6.44 -5.66
N ASN A 37 -1.51 -6.33 -5.67
CA ASN A 37 -2.21 -5.21 -6.31
C ASN A 37 -1.79 -3.86 -5.71
N LEU A 38 -1.70 -3.77 -4.38
CA LEU A 38 -1.26 -2.56 -3.70
C LEU A 38 0.20 -2.21 -4.06
N ILE A 39 1.11 -3.19 -4.08
CA ILE A 39 2.50 -2.99 -4.50
C ILE A 39 2.56 -2.47 -5.93
N ALA A 40 1.80 -3.08 -6.87
CA ALA A 40 1.78 -2.65 -8.26
C ALA A 40 1.25 -1.21 -8.40
N ALA A 41 0.18 -0.87 -7.67
CA ALA A 41 -0.39 0.46 -7.65
C ALA A 41 0.56 1.52 -7.08
N ILE A 42 1.25 1.18 -5.98
CA ILE A 42 2.31 2.01 -5.42
C ILE A 42 3.41 2.19 -6.48
N ARG A 43 3.97 1.13 -7.05
CA ARG A 43 5.07 1.26 -8.03
C ARG A 43 4.70 2.05 -9.28
N THR A 44 3.48 1.90 -9.78
CA THR A 44 2.98 2.61 -10.98
C THR A 44 2.35 3.96 -10.67
N HIS A 45 2.32 4.35 -9.39
CA HIS A 45 1.71 5.57 -8.89
C HIS A 45 0.26 5.76 -9.39
N ARG A 46 -0.55 4.70 -9.26
CA ARG A 46 -1.97 4.68 -9.64
C ARG A 46 -2.86 4.43 -8.43
N SER A 47 -4.07 4.96 -8.47
CA SER A 47 -5.06 4.69 -7.42
C SER A 47 -5.40 3.20 -7.35
N CYS A 48 -5.63 2.71 -6.14
CA CYS A 48 -5.99 1.32 -5.91
C CYS A 48 -6.85 1.18 -4.67
N THR A 49 -7.81 0.28 -4.73
CA THR A 49 -8.69 -0.07 -3.62
C THR A 49 -8.66 -1.58 -3.46
N VAL A 50 -8.45 -2.03 -2.22
CA VAL A 50 -8.38 -3.45 -1.91
C VAL A 50 -9.22 -3.77 -0.69
N ARG A 51 -10.01 -4.83 -0.78
CA ARG A 51 -10.75 -5.33 0.36
C ARG A 51 -9.79 -5.95 1.36
N THR A 52 -9.96 -5.57 2.61
CA THR A 52 -9.23 -6.15 3.73
C THR A 52 -10.05 -7.30 4.30
N GLY A 53 -9.43 -8.22 5.03
CA GLY A 53 -10.12 -9.39 5.58
C GLY A 53 -11.15 -9.10 6.68
N SER A 54 -11.53 -7.83 6.93
CA SER A 54 -12.35 -7.40 8.06
C SER A 54 -13.39 -6.34 7.67
N ASP A 55 -14.06 -6.51 6.52
CA ASP A 55 -15.06 -5.58 5.94
C ASP A 55 -14.59 -4.14 5.67
N ALA A 56 -13.33 -3.84 5.98
CA ALA A 56 -12.71 -2.57 5.66
C ALA A 56 -12.09 -2.61 4.24
N THR A 57 -11.98 -1.45 3.63
CA THR A 57 -11.28 -1.21 2.37
C THR A 57 -10.02 -0.42 2.67
N LEU A 58 -8.91 -0.81 2.05
CA LEU A 58 -7.68 -0.03 2.04
C LEU A 58 -7.59 0.66 0.67
N ALA A 59 -7.52 1.98 0.68
CA ALA A 59 -7.38 2.79 -0.52
C ALA A 59 -6.01 3.45 -0.55
N TYR A 60 -5.31 3.35 -1.68
CA TYR A 60 -4.12 4.10 -2.00
C TYR A 60 -4.46 5.10 -3.09
N LEU A 61 -4.28 6.39 -2.83
CA LEU A 61 -4.55 7.47 -3.76
C LEU A 61 -3.30 8.35 -3.91
N PRO A 62 -2.65 8.38 -5.08
CA PRO A 62 -1.69 9.42 -5.43
C PRO A 62 -2.30 10.82 -5.25
N ASP A 63 -1.53 11.74 -4.69
CA ASP A 63 -1.84 13.16 -4.80
C ASP A 63 -1.51 13.55 -6.24
N GLY A 64 -2.43 14.19 -6.97
CA GLY A 64 -2.29 14.46 -8.40
C GLY A 64 -1.23 15.52 -8.75
N SER A 65 -0.34 15.81 -7.81
CA SER A 65 0.71 16.82 -7.84
C SER A 65 2.05 16.26 -8.31
N ASP A 66 2.95 17.16 -8.72
CA ASP A 66 4.35 16.83 -9.06
C ASP A 66 5.19 16.32 -7.86
N THR A 67 4.61 16.25 -6.66
CA THR A 67 5.31 15.83 -5.44
C THR A 67 5.39 14.31 -5.29
N GLU A 68 4.65 13.55 -6.09
CA GLU A 68 4.48 12.08 -5.98
C GLU A 68 4.04 11.60 -4.58
N ASP A 69 3.42 12.48 -3.81
CA ASP A 69 2.84 12.13 -2.53
C ASP A 69 1.63 11.21 -2.74
N ALA A 70 1.24 10.50 -1.70
CA ALA A 70 0.04 9.67 -1.74
C ALA A 70 -0.65 9.62 -0.37
N THR A 71 -1.92 9.26 -0.40
CA THR A 71 -2.70 8.96 0.80
C THR A 71 -3.01 7.47 0.84
N LEU A 72 -2.73 6.85 1.98
CA LEU A 72 -3.20 5.52 2.33
C LEU A 72 -4.33 5.65 3.35
N ALA A 73 -5.51 5.17 3.00
CA ALA A 73 -6.71 5.30 3.82
C ALA A 73 -7.34 3.95 4.13
N CYS A 74 -7.79 3.77 5.37
CA CYS A 74 -8.60 2.65 5.81
C CYS A 74 -10.04 3.12 5.97
N LEU A 75 -10.99 2.44 5.33
CA LEU A 75 -12.39 2.83 5.28
C LEU A 75 -13.28 1.66 5.70
N THR A 76 -14.34 1.93 6.44
CA THR A 76 -15.42 0.96 6.67
C THR A 76 -16.49 1.14 5.59
N GLY A 77 -16.40 0.37 4.51
CA GLY A 77 -17.33 0.43 3.37
C GLY A 77 -16.68 0.79 2.02
N GLU A 78 -17.51 1.26 1.08
CA GLU A 78 -17.07 1.62 -0.28
C GLU A 78 -16.32 2.95 -0.28
N PRO A 79 -15.17 3.06 -0.96
CA PRO A 79 -14.40 4.29 -1.00
C PRO A 79 -15.12 5.40 -1.78
N THR A 80 -15.26 6.58 -1.18
CA THR A 80 -15.60 7.79 -1.93
C THR A 80 -14.35 8.33 -2.62
N GLY A 81 -14.52 9.00 -3.77
CA GLY A 81 -13.39 9.54 -4.56
C GLY A 81 -12.53 10.57 -3.82
N ASP A 82 -13.04 11.12 -2.71
CA ASP A 82 -12.38 12.10 -1.85
C ASP A 82 -12.01 11.55 -0.46
N LEU A 83 -12.16 10.23 -0.23
CA LEU A 83 -11.84 9.54 1.03
C LEU A 83 -12.49 10.14 2.29
N ARG A 84 -13.58 10.91 2.16
CA ARG A 84 -14.25 11.54 3.31
C ARG A 84 -14.80 10.51 4.32
N ASN A 85 -15.08 9.30 3.84
CA ASN A 85 -15.52 8.19 4.69
C ASN A 85 -14.37 7.36 5.27
N ALA A 86 -13.11 7.80 5.12
CA ALA A 86 -11.98 7.10 5.69
C ALA A 86 -11.98 7.24 7.22
N THR A 87 -11.95 6.10 7.91
CA THR A 87 -11.79 6.03 9.36
C THR A 87 -10.37 6.43 9.76
N HIS A 88 -9.39 6.10 8.92
CA HIS A 88 -8.00 6.48 9.11
C HIS A 88 -7.40 6.90 7.78
N GLN A 89 -6.58 7.96 7.81
CA GLN A 89 -5.81 8.40 6.67
C GLN A 89 -4.36 8.56 7.08
N LEU A 90 -3.48 8.30 6.13
CA LEU A 90 -2.05 8.45 6.29
C LEU A 90 -1.46 9.05 5.02
N HIS A 91 -0.77 10.17 5.18
CA HIS A 91 0.03 10.75 4.12
C HIS A 91 1.36 9.99 3.99
N LEU A 92 1.73 9.66 2.77
CA LEU A 92 2.94 8.95 2.38
C LEU A 92 3.78 9.85 1.49
N SER A 93 4.95 10.24 1.98
CA SER A 93 5.97 10.85 1.13
C SER A 93 6.49 9.85 0.10
N PRO A 94 7.19 10.29 -0.97
CA PRO A 94 7.78 9.37 -1.94
C PRO A 94 8.72 8.33 -1.31
N THR A 95 9.39 8.70 -0.22
CA THR A 95 10.27 7.79 0.54
C THR A 95 9.47 6.77 1.35
N ASP A 96 8.41 7.18 2.04
CA ASP A 96 7.54 6.26 2.80
C ASP A 96 6.87 5.26 1.86
N ARG A 97 6.47 5.74 0.68
CA ARG A 97 5.83 4.98 -0.39
C ARG A 97 6.74 3.89 -0.95
N ARG A 98 8.01 4.22 -1.24
CA ARG A 98 9.04 3.22 -1.60
C ARG A 98 9.26 2.21 -0.48
N THR A 99 9.46 2.70 0.75
CA THR A 99 9.68 1.85 1.93
C THR A 99 8.52 0.87 2.16
N LEU A 100 7.28 1.34 2.01
CA LEU A 100 6.09 0.52 2.13
C LEU A 100 6.05 -0.59 1.05
N SER A 101 6.27 -0.22 -0.22
CA SER A 101 6.32 -1.18 -1.32
C SER A 101 7.37 -2.27 -1.07
N ASP A 102 8.58 -1.89 -0.69
CA ASP A 102 9.69 -2.81 -0.44
C ASP A 102 9.40 -3.71 0.75
N THR A 103 8.83 -3.15 1.82
CA THR A 103 8.46 -3.90 3.02
C THR A 103 7.35 -4.92 2.71
N LEU A 104 6.30 -4.53 1.97
CA LEU A 104 5.23 -5.45 1.56
C LEU A 104 5.80 -6.59 0.70
N ARG A 105 6.61 -6.24 -0.30
CA ARG A 105 7.27 -7.22 -1.20
C ARG A 105 8.15 -8.19 -0.44
N ALA A 106 8.94 -7.71 0.51
CA ALA A 106 9.79 -8.57 1.35
C ALA A 106 8.98 -9.61 2.13
N HIS A 107 7.72 -9.33 2.44
CA HIS A 107 6.84 -10.23 3.18
C HIS A 107 5.91 -11.07 2.30
N LEU A 108 5.88 -10.90 0.97
CA LEU A 108 5.18 -11.83 0.07
C LEU A 108 5.83 -13.22 0.09
N PRO A 109 5.05 -14.30 -0.10
CA PRO A 109 5.53 -15.67 -0.06
C PRO A 109 6.37 -16.01 -1.30
N ASP A 110 6.04 -15.44 -2.45
CA ASP A 110 6.74 -15.69 -3.70
C ASP A 110 7.67 -14.52 -4.04
N ARG A 111 8.95 -14.67 -3.69
CA ARG A 111 9.99 -13.65 -3.93
C ARG A 111 10.65 -13.78 -5.31
N MET A 112 10.28 -14.80 -6.09
CA MET A 112 11.07 -15.21 -7.27
C MET A 112 10.69 -14.52 -8.57
N THR A 113 9.63 -13.69 -8.62
CA THR A 113 9.41 -12.86 -9.82
C THR A 113 10.43 -11.73 -9.83
N PRO A 114 11.38 -11.71 -10.78
CA PRO A 114 12.32 -10.61 -10.90
C PRO A 114 11.55 -9.28 -10.98
N LEU A 115 12.12 -8.22 -10.43
CA LEU A 115 11.67 -6.88 -10.78
C LEU A 115 11.95 -6.75 -12.27
N ASP A 116 10.94 -6.70 -13.14
CA ASP A 116 11.16 -6.35 -14.54
C ASP A 116 11.93 -5.05 -14.58
N GLY A 117 13.19 -5.20 -14.96
CA GLY A 117 14.26 -4.24 -14.90
C GLY A 117 15.34 -4.78 -15.80
N SER A 118 14.99 -4.90 -17.08
CA SER A 118 15.85 -5.04 -18.27
C SER A 118 14.97 -5.53 -19.42
N THR A 119 14.30 -4.62 -20.11
CA THR A 119 14.11 -4.82 -21.56
C THR A 119 15.51 -4.67 -22.16
N GLU A 120 16.29 -5.74 -22.23
CA GLU A 120 17.43 -5.76 -23.14
C GLU A 120 16.86 -5.72 -24.56
N PRO A 121 17.26 -4.76 -25.40
CA PRO A 121 16.86 -4.78 -26.80
C PRO A 121 17.51 -5.99 -27.46
N SER A 122 16.70 -6.93 -27.93
CA SER A 122 17.16 -7.96 -28.86
C SER A 122 17.74 -7.28 -30.10
N MET A 123 19.07 -7.24 -30.21
CA MET A 123 19.72 -7.00 -31.49
C MET A 123 19.78 -8.32 -32.24
N SER A 124 19.01 -8.39 -33.32
CA SER A 124 19.25 -9.29 -34.46
C SER A 124 19.65 -8.44 -35.66
#